data_AF-A0A1L8EF88-F1
#
_entry.id   AF-A0A1L8EF88-F1
#
_cell.length_a   1.000
_cell.length_b   1.000
_cell.length_c   1.000
_cell.angle_alpha   90.00
_cell.angle_beta   90.00
_cell.angle_gamma   90.00
#
_symmetry.space_group_name_H-M   'P 1'
#
loop_
_entity.id
_entity.type
_entity.pdbx_description
1 polymer ?
#
loop_
_entity_poly.entity_id
_entity_poly.type
_entity_poly.pdbx_seq_one_letter_code
_entity_poly.pdbx_strand_id
1 'polypeptide(L)'
;MLSQTILNGVRVLRVEARRSIGIVAPAMNKASDPIQQLFLDKVREYKQKSSGGKIVDPSPEIQREMKNELDRVAKQYGSDGNTDMTKFPEFKFPEVKVDPITSAN
;
A
#
# COMPACT_ATOMS: atom_id res chain seq x y z
N MET A 1 19.58 -54.22 -30.73
CA MET A 1 18.99 -52.89 -31.04
C MET A 1 18.43 -52.19 -29.80
N LEU A 2 17.62 -52.87 -28.98
CA LEU A 2 17.04 -52.30 -27.74
C LEU A 2 18.08 -51.73 -26.74
N SER A 3 19.20 -52.44 -26.54
CA SER A 3 20.27 -52.00 -25.62
C SER A 3 20.93 -50.69 -26.06
N GLN A 4 21.06 -50.45 -27.37
CA GLN A 4 21.63 -49.21 -27.90
C GLN A 4 20.70 -48.01 -27.71
N THR A 5 19.38 -48.24 -27.85
CA THR A 5 18.34 -47.24 -27.59
C THR A 5 18.32 -46.85 -26.12
N ILE A 6 18.47 -47.81 -25.22
CA ILE A 6 18.55 -47.58 -23.77
C ILE A 6 19.82 -46.77 -23.43
N LEU A 7 20.98 -47.16 -23.96
CA LEU A 7 22.24 -46.44 -23.71
C LEU A 7 22.19 -44.98 -24.17
N ASN A 8 21.59 -44.74 -25.34
CA ASN A 8 21.40 -43.40 -25.89
C ASN A 8 20.39 -42.60 -25.05
N GLY A 9 19.30 -43.22 -24.60
CA GLY A 9 18.33 -42.60 -23.70
C GLY A 9 18.96 -42.17 -22.37
N VAL A 10 19.79 -43.01 -21.75
CA VAL A 10 20.50 -42.68 -20.50
C VAL A 10 21.47 -41.51 -20.70
N ARG A 11 22.16 -41.44 -21.86
CA ARG A 11 23.04 -40.31 -22.19
C ARG A 11 22.27 -38.99 -22.31
N VAL A 12 21.15 -38.98 -23.03
CA VAL A 12 20.31 -37.78 -23.19
C VAL A 12 19.77 -37.33 -21.83
N LEU A 13 19.26 -38.25 -21.03
CA LEU A 13 18.72 -37.96 -19.71
C LEU A 13 19.78 -37.38 -18.76
N ARG A 14 21.02 -37.86 -18.83
CA ARG A 14 22.16 -37.29 -18.07
C ARG A 14 22.50 -35.86 -18.50
N VAL A 15 22.46 -35.57 -19.80
CA VAL A 15 22.74 -34.24 -20.35
C VAL A 15 21.64 -33.26 -19.93
N GLU A 16 20.38 -33.66 -20.07
CA GLU A 16 19.23 -32.83 -19.69
C GLU A 16 19.15 -32.60 -18.19
N ALA A 17 19.43 -33.61 -17.37
CA ALA A 17 19.52 -33.45 -15.92
C ALA A 17 20.64 -32.46 -15.54
N ARG A 18 21.82 -32.54 -16.15
CA ARG A 18 22.92 -31.60 -15.90
C ARG A 18 22.59 -30.16 -16.33
N ARG A 19 21.89 -29.97 -17.44
CA ARG A 19 21.43 -28.63 -17.88
C ARG A 19 20.35 -28.06 -16.96
N SER A 20 19.43 -28.90 -16.50
CA SER A 20 18.32 -28.48 -15.64
C SER A 20 18.79 -28.08 -14.23
N ILE A 21 19.86 -28.70 -13.70
CA ILE A 21 20.39 -28.35 -12.37
C ILE A 21 20.81 -26.87 -12.28
N GLY A 22 21.40 -26.29 -13.33
CA GLY A 22 21.79 -24.88 -13.32
C GLY A 22 20.60 -23.91 -13.27
N ILE A 23 19.48 -24.29 -13.90
CA ILE A 23 18.23 -23.50 -13.91
C ILE A 23 17.46 -23.69 -12.60
N VAL A 24 17.56 -24.87 -11.99
CA VAL A 24 16.89 -25.22 -10.72
C VAL A 24 17.71 -24.79 -9.49
N ALA A 25 19.02 -24.54 -9.64
CA ALA A 25 19.89 -24.12 -8.53
C ALA A 25 19.44 -22.85 -7.80
N PRO A 26 18.97 -21.77 -8.47
CA PRO A 26 18.41 -20.60 -7.78
C PRO A 26 17.12 -20.92 -7.02
N ALA A 27 16.32 -21.89 -7.50
CA ALA A 27 15.09 -22.33 -6.83
C ALA A 27 15.36 -23.25 -5.63
N MET A 28 16.47 -23.99 -5.64
CA MET A 28 16.92 -24.83 -4.51
C MET A 28 17.79 -24.09 -3.49
N ASN A 29 18.42 -23.00 -3.90
CA ASN A 29 19.08 -22.08 -2.99
C ASN A 29 18.00 -21.34 -2.19
N LYS A 30 17.56 -21.95 -1.08
CA LYS A 30 17.08 -21.16 0.07
C LYS A 30 18.12 -20.07 0.30
N ALA A 31 17.69 -18.81 0.36
CA ALA A 31 18.55 -17.64 0.49
C ALA A 31 19.78 -17.95 1.36
N SER A 32 20.93 -18.19 0.72
CA SER A 32 22.11 -18.75 1.40
C SER A 32 22.71 -17.75 2.38
N ASP A 33 22.37 -16.47 2.22
CA ASP A 33 22.74 -15.36 3.08
C ASP A 33 21.58 -15.04 4.04
N PRO A 34 21.81 -15.09 5.36
CA PRO A 34 20.85 -14.65 6.37
C PRO A 34 20.22 -13.27 6.10
N ILE A 35 20.95 -12.34 5.48
CA ILE A 35 20.44 -11.00 5.15
C ILE A 35 19.35 -11.07 4.06
N GLN A 36 19.55 -11.90 3.03
CA GLN A 36 18.56 -12.10 1.97
C GLN A 36 17.30 -12.79 2.51
N GLN A 37 17.46 -13.72 3.45
CA GLN A 37 16.35 -14.34 4.14
C GLN A 37 15.54 -13.31 4.96
N LEU A 38 16.22 -12.46 5.74
CA LEU A 38 15.59 -11.36 6.49
C LEU A 38 14.82 -10.39 5.57
N PHE A 39 15.38 -10.04 4.41
CA PHE A 39 14.70 -9.20 3.44
C PHE A 39 13.39 -9.84 2.95
N LEU A 40 13.45 -11.12 2.55
CA LEU A 40 12.26 -11.84 2.09
C LEU A 40 11.21 -11.98 3.20
N ASP A 41 11.65 -12.23 4.44
CA ASP A 41 10.75 -12.34 5.59
C ASP A 41 10.05 -11.00 5.86
N LYS A 42 10.76 -9.87 5.75
CA LYS A 42 10.16 -8.53 5.90
C LYS A 42 9.22 -8.16 4.76
N VAL A 43 9.53 -8.54 3.52
CA VAL A 43 8.62 -8.35 2.38
C VAL A 43 7.33 -9.15 2.57
N ARG A 44 7.42 -10.39 3.06
CA ARG A 44 6.26 -11.24 3.35
C ARG A 44 5.44 -10.68 4.51
N GLU A 45 6.09 -10.25 5.58
CA GLU A 45 5.45 -9.61 6.73
C GLU A 45 4.68 -8.35 6.30
N TYR A 46 5.31 -7.48 5.50
CA TYR A 46 4.67 -6.29 4.96
C TYR A 46 3.46 -6.65 4.08
N LYS A 47 3.58 -7.66 3.20
CA LYS A 47 2.46 -8.10 2.35
C LYS A 47 1.26 -8.56 3.18
N GLN A 48 1.49 -9.24 4.30
CA GLN A 48 0.43 -9.66 5.21
C GLN A 48 -0.22 -8.48 5.94
N LYS A 49 0.59 -7.51 6.39
CA LYS A 49 0.12 -6.34 7.14
C LYS A 49 -0.51 -5.24 6.28
N SER A 50 -0.17 -5.17 5.00
CA SER A 50 -0.65 -4.13 4.07
C SER A 50 -2.06 -4.38 3.51
N SER A 51 -2.64 -5.56 3.73
CA SER A 51 -3.98 -5.87 3.23
C SER A 51 -5.07 -5.19 4.07
N GLY A 52 -6.07 -4.59 3.42
CA GLY A 52 -7.32 -4.18 4.06
C GLY A 52 -7.52 -2.67 4.30
N GLY A 53 -6.58 -1.82 3.87
CA GLY A 53 -6.76 -0.35 3.82
C GLY A 53 -7.01 0.34 5.16
N LYS A 54 -6.90 -0.40 6.27
CA LYS A 54 -7.07 0.09 7.64
C LYS A 54 -5.69 0.29 8.28
N ILE A 55 -5.66 1.01 9.39
CA ILE A 55 -4.47 1.13 10.22
C ILE A 55 -4.00 -0.28 10.60
N VAL A 56 -2.70 -0.53 10.39
CA VAL A 56 -2.06 -1.79 10.77
C VAL A 56 -2.09 -1.91 12.29
N ASP A 57 -2.52 -3.07 12.79
CA ASP A 57 -2.59 -3.39 14.23
C ASP A 57 -3.25 -2.27 15.08
N PRO A 58 -4.52 -1.93 14.81
CA PRO A 58 -5.12 -0.73 15.39
C PRO A 58 -5.45 -0.95 16.87
N SER A 59 -4.76 -0.22 17.75
CA SER A 59 -5.14 -0.14 19.17
C SER A 59 -6.32 0.82 19.37
N PRO A 60 -7.14 0.65 20.43
CA PRO A 60 -8.19 1.60 20.77
C PRO A 60 -7.68 3.03 20.98
N GLU A 61 -6.43 3.16 21.45
CA GLU A 61 -5.77 4.45 21.67
C GLU A 61 -5.46 5.17 20.35
N ILE A 62 -4.90 4.46 19.36
CA ILE A 62 -4.58 5.02 18.04
C ILE A 62 -5.86 5.43 17.30
N GLN A 63 -6.93 4.64 17.41
CA GLN A 63 -8.22 5.01 16.80
C GLN A 63 -8.80 6.28 17.43
N ARG A 64 -8.67 6.43 18.76
CA ARG A 64 -9.10 7.63 19.47
C ARG A 64 -8.28 8.85 19.07
N GLU A 65 -6.96 8.70 18.97
CA GLU A 65 -6.07 9.77 18.51
C GLU A 65 -6.39 10.20 17.08
N MET A 66 -6.56 9.25 16.16
CA MET A 66 -6.97 9.53 14.78
C MET A 66 -8.28 10.32 14.74
N LYS A 67 -9.29 9.93 15.53
CA LYS A 67 -10.57 10.64 15.59
C LYS A 67 -10.38 12.07 16.13
N ASN A 68 -9.60 12.23 17.20
CA ASN A 68 -9.34 13.55 17.79
C ASN A 68 -8.63 14.49 16.81
N GLU A 69 -7.65 13.99 16.05
CA GLU A 69 -6.94 14.78 15.05
C GLU A 69 -7.85 15.14 13.87
N LEU A 70 -8.69 14.20 13.41
CA LEU A 70 -9.70 14.48 12.39
C LEU A 70 -10.70 15.56 12.86
N ASP A 71 -11.17 15.49 14.10
CA ASP A 71 -12.07 16.49 14.69
C ASP A 71 -11.40 17.86 14.83
N ARG A 72 -10.10 17.88 15.17
CA ARG A 72 -9.30 19.11 15.23
C ARG A 72 -9.17 19.77 13.86
N VAL A 73 -8.82 18.99 12.84
CA VAL A 73 -8.71 19.45 11.45
C VAL A 73 -10.07 19.96 10.97
N ALA A 74 -11.15 19.21 11.20
CA ALA A 74 -12.50 19.58 10.84
C ALA A 74 -12.87 20.97 11.42
N LYS A 75 -12.64 21.19 12.71
CA LYS A 75 -12.89 22.49 13.36
C LYS A 75 -12.03 23.61 12.79
N GLN A 76 -10.75 23.34 12.51
CA GLN A 76 -9.84 24.35 11.97
C GLN A 76 -10.25 24.84 10.57
N TYR A 77 -10.81 23.96 9.75
CA TYR A 77 -11.26 24.29 8.38
C TYR A 77 -12.76 24.58 8.29
N GLY A 78 -13.42 24.86 9.43
CA GLY A 78 -14.81 25.33 9.45
C GLY A 78 -15.87 24.25 9.22
N SER A 79 -15.51 22.97 9.36
CA SER A 79 -16.50 21.90 9.44
C SER A 79 -17.19 21.97 10.80
N ASP A 80 -18.48 22.29 10.80
CA ASP A 80 -19.37 22.35 11.95
C ASP A 80 -20.05 21.01 12.24
N GLY A 81 -19.57 19.92 11.62
CA GLY A 81 -20.15 18.58 11.72
C GLY A 81 -21.43 18.36 10.91
N ASN A 82 -22.04 19.43 10.40
CA ASN A 82 -23.24 19.39 9.55
C ASN A 82 -22.93 19.74 8.08
N THR A 83 -21.81 20.41 7.83
CA THR A 83 -21.37 20.76 6.49
C THR A 83 -20.62 19.60 5.84
N ASP A 84 -21.14 19.15 4.69
CA ASP A 84 -20.49 18.13 3.86
C ASP A 84 -19.23 18.70 3.20
N MET A 85 -18.07 18.33 3.75
CA MET A 85 -16.75 18.75 3.28
C MET A 85 -16.40 18.25 1.88
N THR A 86 -17.17 17.30 1.32
CA THR A 86 -16.96 16.82 -0.06
C THR A 86 -17.62 17.71 -1.10
N LYS A 87 -18.52 18.61 -0.68
CA LYS A 87 -19.22 19.54 -1.55
C LYS A 87 -18.57 20.90 -1.52
N PHE A 88 -18.54 21.54 -2.69
CA PHE A 88 -18.06 22.90 -2.82
C PHE A 88 -19.03 23.88 -2.13
N PRO A 89 -18.55 24.93 -1.45
CA PRO A 89 -19.42 25.88 -0.75
C PRO A 89 -20.33 26.66 -1.70
N GLU A 90 -21.57 26.91 -1.27
CA GLU A 90 -22.45 27.87 -1.92
C GLU A 90 -22.12 29.29 -1.45
N PHE A 91 -21.73 30.15 -2.38
CA PHE A 91 -21.47 31.55 -2.07
C PHE A 91 -22.75 32.37 -2.18
N LYS A 92 -23.15 33.03 -1.08
CA LYS A 92 -24.20 34.05 -1.06
C LYS A 92 -23.55 35.39 -0.80
N PHE A 93 -23.67 36.30 -1.76
CA PHE A 93 -23.16 37.66 -1.64
C PHE A 93 -24.32 38.58 -1.25
N PRO A 94 -24.38 39.06 0.00
CA PRO A 94 -25.39 40.03 0.39
C PRO A 94 -25.15 41.35 -0.34
N GLU A 95 -26.24 42.04 -0.68
CA GLU A 95 -26.17 43.35 -1.32
C GLU A 95 -25.52 44.36 -0.37
N VAL A 96 -24.44 45.00 -0.83
CA VAL A 96 -23.71 45.99 -0.04
C VAL A 96 -24.54 47.28 0.00
N LYS A 97 -25.08 47.60 1.18
CA LYS A 97 -25.69 48.91 1.41
C LYS A 97 -24.58 49.95 1.52
N VAL A 98 -24.48 50.81 0.51
CA VAL A 98 -23.53 51.93 0.50
C VAL A 98 -24.18 53.12 1.21
N ASP A 99 -23.56 53.59 2.29
CA ASP A 99 -24.02 54.79 2.97
C ASP A 99 -23.76 56.04 2.09
N PRO A 100 -24.72 56.98 1.97
CA PRO A 100 -24.54 58.19 1.18
C PRO A 100 -23.38 59.06 1.72
N ILE A 101 -22.50 59.53 0.83
CA ILE A 101 -21.28 60.29 1.18
C ILE A 101 -21.59 61.75 1.63
N THR A 102 -22.85 62.18 1.61
CA THR A 102 -23.23 63.55 2.03
C THR A 102 -24.25 63.50 3.17
N SER A 103 -23.77 63.78 4.38
CA SER A 103 -24.58 64.29 5.48
C SER A 103 -25.12 65.67 5.08
N ALA A 104 -26.43 65.77 4.84
CA ALA A 104 -27.09 67.04 4.66
C ALA A 104 -27.04 67.80 6.00
N ASN A 105 -26.33 68.94 5.98
CA ASN A 105 -26.49 70.00 6.97
C ASN A 105 -27.90 70.59 6.91
#